data_AF-A0A847YB96-F1
#
_entry.id   AF-A0A847YB96-F1
#
_cell.length_a   1.000
_cell.length_b   1.000
_cell.length_c   1.000
_cell.angle_alpha   90.00
_cell.angle_beta   90.00
_cell.angle_gamma   90.00
#
_symmetry.space_group_name_H-M   'P 1'
#
loop_
_entity.id
_entity.type
_entity.pdbx_description
1 polymer ?
#
loop_
_entity_poly.entity_id
_entity_poly.type
_entity_poly.pdbx_seq_one_letter_code
_entity_poly.pdbx_strand_id
1 'polypeptide(L)' 'MSKRPSRTQPGPHRPIPPYPPIDPHVTYPIRRLADWGFGPRSVARMQRLGLPVLRFGKWKFVRGRDLIAFLESASKEADR' A
#
# COMPACT_ATOMS: atom_id res chain seq x y z
N MET A 1 -34.38 32.27 3.83
CA MET A 1 -32.99 32.13 4.34
C MET A 1 -32.71 30.67 4.63
N SER A 2 -32.18 29.92 3.66
CA SER A 2 -31.90 28.48 3.82
C SER A 2 -30.54 28.28 4.49
N LYS A 3 -30.54 27.92 5.78
CA LYS A 3 -29.35 27.51 6.52
C LYS A 3 -28.88 26.14 6.00
N ARG A 4 -27.70 26.10 5.38
CA ARG A 4 -26.97 24.86 5.07
C ARG A 4 -26.60 24.17 6.39
N PRO A 5 -26.80 22.85 6.54
CA PRO A 5 -26.16 22.13 7.62
C PRO A 5 -24.68 21.93 7.28
N SER A 6 -23.81 22.65 7.99
CA SER A 6 -22.38 22.37 8.09
C SER A 6 -22.21 21.03 8.81
N ARG A 7 -22.16 19.93 8.05
CA ARG A 7 -21.81 18.62 8.58
C ARG A 7 -20.42 18.24 8.08
N THR A 8 -19.42 18.96 8.56
CA THR A 8 -18.04 18.45 8.58
C THR A 8 -17.93 17.51 9.79
N GLN A 9 -18.62 16.38 9.73
CA GLN A 9 -18.22 15.25 10.56
C GLN A 9 -16.88 14.78 9.98
N PRO A 10 -15.77 14.72 10.74
CA PRO A 10 -14.72 13.79 10.38
C PRO A 10 -15.40 12.42 10.40
N GLY A 11 -15.63 11.85 9.22
CA GLY A 11 -16.13 10.49 9.11
C GLY A 11 -15.25 9.58 9.96
N PRO A 12 -15.78 8.46 10.49
CA PRO A 12 -14.99 7.55 11.30
C PRO A 12 -13.72 7.27 10.52
N HIS A 13 -12.57 7.67 11.08
CA HIS A 13 -11.27 7.27 10.58
C HIS A 13 -11.35 5.75 10.51
N ARG A 14 -11.56 5.22 9.30
CA ARG A 14 -11.45 3.78 9.10
C ARG A 14 -10.06 3.47 9.65
N PRO A 15 -9.93 2.56 10.64
CA PRO A 15 -8.60 2.13 11.03
C PRO A 15 -7.93 1.70 9.74
N ILE A 16 -6.84 2.39 9.40
CA ILE A 16 -5.98 1.95 8.30
C ILE A 16 -5.73 0.48 8.64
N PRO A 17 -6.11 -0.47 7.78
CA PRO A 17 -5.94 -1.87 8.11
C PRO A 17 -4.50 -2.04 8.57
N PRO A 18 -4.25 -2.71 9.72
CA PRO A 18 -2.90 -2.91 10.19
C PRO A 18 -2.11 -3.43 9.01
N TYR A 19 -0.97 -2.79 8.72
CA TYR A 19 -0.09 -3.19 7.65
C TYR A 19 -0.06 -4.72 7.62
N PRO A 20 -0.26 -5.36 6.46
CA PRO A 20 -0.27 -6.81 6.39
C PRO A 20 0.97 -7.35 7.11
N PRO A 21 0.90 -8.51 7.79
CA PRO A 21 2.04 -9.11 8.47
C PRO A 21 3.06 -9.57 7.42
N ILE A 22 3.77 -8.61 6.84
CA ILE A 22 4.81 -8.82 5.85
C ILE A 22 6.03 -9.24 6.64
N ASP A 23 6.36 -10.51 6.57
CA ASP A 23 7.65 -11.00 7.03
C ASP A 23 8.77 -10.46 6.12
N PRO A 24 9.81 -9.78 6.66
CA PRO A 24 10.88 -9.18 5.86
C PRO A 24 11.76 -10.20 5.11
N HIS A 25 11.83 -11.44 5.60
CA HIS A 25 12.66 -12.51 5.05
C HIS A 25 11.93 -13.33 3.97
N VAL A 26 10.60 -13.18 3.86
CA VAL A 26 9.79 -13.89 2.88
C VAL A 26 9.70 -13.12 1.56
N THR A 27 9.68 -13.86 0.45
CA THR A 27 9.39 -13.31 -0.88
C THR A 27 7.96 -13.61 -1.26
N TYR A 28 7.21 -12.58 -1.60
CA TYR A 28 5.78 -12.66 -1.87
C TYR A 28 5.51 -12.55 -3.37
N PRO A 29 4.62 -13.37 -3.94
CA PRO A 29 4.15 -13.14 -5.29
C PRO A 29 3.36 -11.83 -5.32
N ILE A 30 3.58 -11.01 -6.35
CA ILE A 30 2.93 -9.69 -6.46
C ILE A 30 1.41 -9.77 -6.43
N ARG A 31 0.83 -10.90 -6.87
CA ARG A 31 -0.62 -11.11 -6.81
C ARG A 31 -1.14 -11.11 -5.36
N ARG A 32 -0.32 -11.51 -4.37
CA ARG A 32 -0.66 -11.50 -2.95
C ARG A 32 -0.82 -10.10 -2.37
N LEU A 33 -0.24 -9.08 -3.01
CA LEU A 33 -0.45 -7.68 -2.64
C LEU A 33 -1.94 -7.30 -2.76
N ALA A 34 -2.68 -7.93 -3.68
CA ALA A 34 -4.12 -7.72 -3.80
C ALA A 34 -4.90 -8.21 -2.57
N ASP A 35 -4.46 -9.30 -1.93
CA ASP A 35 -5.05 -9.83 -0.69
C ASP A 35 -4.86 -8.85 0.48
N TRP A 36 -3.86 -7.96 0.38
CA TRP A 36 -3.58 -6.91 1.34
C TRP A 36 -4.21 -5.56 0.98
N GLY A 37 -5.08 -5.53 -0.03
CA GLY A 37 -5.77 -4.31 -0.46
C GLY A 37 -4.99 -3.45 -1.46
N PHE A 38 -3.80 -3.87 -1.89
CA PHE A 38 -3.08 -3.20 -2.97
C PHE A 38 -3.58 -3.71 -4.33
N GLY A 39 -4.60 -3.03 -4.85
CA GLY A 39 -5.11 -3.30 -6.19
C GLY A 39 -4.06 -3.12 -7.29
N PRO A 40 -4.35 -3.57 -8.53
CA PRO A 40 -3.40 -3.55 -9.63
C PRO A 40 -2.88 -2.13 -9.96
N ARG A 41 -3.70 -1.10 -9.77
CA ARG A 41 -3.29 0.30 -9.90
C ARG A 41 -2.31 0.73 -8.81
N SER A 42 -2.55 0.34 -7.56
CA SER A 42 -1.64 0.60 -6.44
C SER A 42 -0.30 -0.07 -6.66
N VAL A 43 -0.30 -1.36 -7.03
CA VAL A 43 0.93 -2.10 -7.37
C VAL A 43 1.69 -1.46 -8.53
N ALA A 44 1.00 -1.06 -9.60
CA ALA A 44 1.62 -0.37 -10.73
C ALA A 44 2.22 0.98 -10.30
N ARG A 45 1.54 1.72 -9.42
CA ARG A 45 2.07 2.96 -8.84
C ARG A 45 3.31 2.68 -7.98
N MET A 46 3.29 1.68 -7.11
CA MET A 46 4.44 1.28 -6.29
C MET A 46 5.65 0.93 -7.15
N GLN A 47 5.45 0.18 -8.24
CA GLN A 47 6.51 -0.14 -9.20
C GLN A 47 7.10 1.12 -9.85
N ARG A 48 6.27 2.09 -10.22
CA ARG A 48 6.73 3.37 -10.77
C ARG A 48 7.48 4.22 -9.74
N LEU A 49 7.09 4.14 -8.48
CA LEU A 49 7.74 4.81 -7.36
C LEU A 49 9.03 4.10 -6.91
N GLY A 50 9.40 2.98 -7.55
CA GLY A 50 10.67 2.31 -7.31
C GLY A 50 10.60 1.04 -6.46
N LEU A 51 9.41 0.48 -6.20
CA LEU A 51 9.31 -0.82 -5.51
C LEU A 51 10.06 -1.91 -6.30
N PRO A 52 11.06 -2.57 -5.70
CA PRO A 52 11.82 -3.63 -6.35
C PRO A 52 10.93 -4.84 -6.65
N VAL A 53 10.87 -5.22 -7.93
CA VAL A 53 10.12 -6.39 -8.39
C VAL A 53 11.06 -7.38 -9.04
N LEU A 54 11.16 -8.56 -8.44
CA LEU A 54 11.88 -9.69 -9.00
C LEU A 54 10.99 -10.37 -10.03
N ARG A 55 11.51 -10.62 -11.24
CA ARG A 55 10.79 -11.36 -12.29
C ARG A 55 11.48 -12.69 -12.52
N PHE A 56 10.71 -13.77 -12.48
CA PHE A 56 11.17 -15.12 -12.81
C PHE A 56 10.26 -15.69 -13.90
N GLY A 57 10.65 -15.49 -15.16
CA GLY A 57 9.78 -15.71 -16.31
C GLY A 57 8.51 -14.86 -16.25
N LYS A 58 7.34 -15.52 -16.26
CA LYS A 58 6.03 -14.85 -16.14
C LYS A 58 5.66 -14.44 -14.71
N TRP A 59 6.38 -14.95 -13.70
CA TRP A 59 6.07 -14.71 -12.30
C TRP A 59 6.74 -13.44 -11.81
N LYS A 60 6.03 -12.67 -10.99
CA LYS A 60 6.55 -11.44 -10.38
C LYS A 60 6.47 -11.56 -8.87
N PHE A 61 7.55 -11.17 -8.20
CA PHE A 61 7.71 -11.26 -6.77
C PHE A 61 8.24 -9.97 -6.19
N VAL A 62 7.98 -9.76 -4.90
CA VAL A 62 8.51 -8.66 -4.09
C VAL A 62 9.10 -9.26 -2.82
N ARG A 63 10.28 -8.79 -2.39
CA ARG A 63 10.84 -9.20 -1.10
C ARG A 63 10.12 -8.43 0.01
N GLY A 64 9.79 -9.10 1.11
CA GLY A 64 9.12 -8.48 2.24
C GLY A 64 9.85 -7.24 2.74
N ARG A 65 11.18 -7.33 2.92
CA ARG A 65 12.02 -6.18 3.31
C ARG A 65 11.90 -4.97 2.38
N ASP A 66 11.82 -5.19 1.07
CA ASP A 66 11.76 -4.10 0.09
C ASP A 66 10.38 -3.45 0.10
N LEU A 67 9.34 -4.27 0.29
CA LEU A 67 7.97 -3.79 0.44
C LEU A 67 7.80 -2.99 1.73
N ILE A 68 8.35 -3.46 2.85
CA ILE A 68 8.31 -2.73 4.13
C ILE A 68 9.05 -1.40 3.99
N ALA A 69 10.29 -1.41 3.51
CA ALA A 69 11.07 -0.18 3.33
C ALA A 69 10.35 0.83 2.41
N PHE A 70 9.70 0.34 1.35
CA PHE A 70 8.88 1.17 0.46
C PHE A 70 7.68 1.78 1.19
N LEU A 71 6.92 0.97 1.93
CA LEU A 71 5.74 1.43 2.66
C LEU A 71 6.10 2.42 3.76
N GLU A 72 7.20 2.20 4.48
CA GLU A 72 7.73 3.14 5.47
C GLU A 72 8.14 4.46 4.83
N SER A 73 8.81 4.40 3.67
CA SER A 73 9.22 5.61 2.93
C SER A 73 8.00 6.38 2.42
N ALA A 74 7.00 5.67 1.86
CA ALA A 74 5.75 6.27 1.41
C ALA A 74 4.93 6.88 2.55
N SER A 75 4.96 6.27 3.75
CA SER A 75 4.30 6.81 4.93
C SER A 75 4.95 8.10 5.42
N LYS A 76 6.28 8.20 5.37
CA LYS A 76 7.02 9.42 5.75
C LYS A 76 6.77 10.57 4.78
N GLU A 77 6.57 10.28 3.51
CA GLU A 77 6.26 11.31 2.50
C GLU A 77 4.82 11.81 2.57
N ALA A 78 3.88 10.98 3.06
CA ALA A 78 2.48 11.36 3.21
C ALA A 78 2.19 12.27 4.43
N ASP A 79 3.12 12.33 5.40
CA ASP A 79 3.00 13.15 6.62
C ASP A 79 3.60 14.56 6.45
N ARG A 80 4.20 14.85 5.29
CA ARG A 80 4.90 16.10 4.99
C ARG A 80 4.03 17.09 4.21
#